data_AF-A0A1J5QRB5-F1
#
_entry.id   AF-A0A1J5QRB5-F1
#
_cell.length_a   1.000
_cell.length_b   1.000
_cell.length_c   1.000
_cell.angle_alpha   90.00
_cell.angle_beta   90.00
_cell.angle_gamma   90.00
#
_symmetry.space_group_name_H-M   'P 1'
#
loop_
_entity.id
_entity.type
_entity.pdbx_description
1 polymer ?
#
loop_
_entity_poly.entity_id
_entity_poly.type
_entity_poly.pdbx_seq_one_letter_code
_entity_poly.pdbx_strand_id
1 'polypeptide(L)' 'MLQALARAGAGVAALPDVFARDALRAGELLRVLPDWCLPAAPAWAVFPGRRLMPAKTRAFVDMLDAALSGAG' A
#
# COMPACT_ATOMS: atom_id res chain seq x y z
N MET A 1 11.95 -2.08 3.07
CA MET A 1 13.35 -1.65 2.84
C MET A 1 13.46 -0.17 2.49
N LEU A 2 12.76 0.33 1.46
CA LEU A 2 12.84 1.74 1.04
C LEU A 2 12.57 2.76 2.17
N GLN A 3 11.57 2.50 3.02
CA GLN A 3 11.28 3.35 4.17
C GLN A 3 12.42 3.43 5.18
N ALA A 4 13.10 2.31 5.46
CA ALA A 4 14.21 2.29 6.41
C ALA A 4 15.41 3.10 5.88
N LEU A 5 15.67 3.03 4.57
CA LEU A 5 16.73 3.82 3.94
C LEU A 5 16.40 5.32 3.95
N ALA A 6 15.15 5.70 3.67
CA ALA A 6 14.71 7.09 3.75
C ALA A 6 14.83 7.65 5.18
N ARG A 7 14.43 6.85 6.19
CA ARG A 7 14.61 7.21 7.62
C ARG A 7 16.08 7.35 8.01
N ALA A 8 16.95 6.55 7.42
CA ALA A 8 18.41 6.63 7.63
C ALA A 8 19.08 7.79 6.87
N GLY A 9 18.30 8.64 6.18
CA GLY A 9 18.85 9.79 5.44
C GLY A 9 19.56 9.42 4.14
N ALA A 10 19.35 8.21 3.61
CA ALA A 10 19.99 7.75 2.38
C ALA A 10 19.41 8.39 1.10
N GLY A 11 18.34 9.19 1.21
CA GLY A 11 17.73 9.92 0.10
C GLY A 11 16.20 10.00 0.18
N VAL A 12 15.58 10.32 -0.95
CA VAL A 12 14.13 10.40 -1.12
C VAL A 12 13.59 9.05 -1.60
N ALA A 13 12.48 8.59 -1.01
CA ALA A 13 11.79 7.36 -1.43
C ALA A 13 10.31 7.61 -1.72
N ALA A 14 9.80 6.98 -2.77
CA ALA A 14 8.37 6.89 -3.02
C ALA A 14 7.78 5.72 -2.21
N LEU A 15 6.83 6.01 -1.34
CA LEU A 15 6.19 5.04 -0.45
C LEU A 15 4.68 5.21 -0.52
N PRO A 16 3.90 4.12 -0.47
CA PRO A 16 2.47 4.21 -0.20
C PRO A 16 2.22 4.89 1.16
N ASP A 17 1.19 5.72 1.22
CA ASP A 17 0.86 6.53 2.39
C ASP A 17 0.70 5.72 3.66
N VAL A 18 0.13 4.52 3.56
CA VAL A 18 -0.02 3.58 4.69
C VAL A 18 1.30 3.24 5.38
N PHE A 19 2.40 3.13 4.64
CA PHE A 19 3.71 2.83 5.20
C PHE A 19 4.41 4.07 5.75
N ALA A 20 4.22 5.22 5.09
CA ALA A 20 4.86 6.48 5.49
C ALA A 20 4.17 7.15 6.69
N ARG A 21 2.87 6.87 6.92
CA ARG A 21 1.99 7.58 7.88
C ARG A 21 2.61 7.74 9.27
N ASP A 22 3.11 6.66 9.86
CA ASP A 22 3.66 6.70 11.22
C ASP A 22 5.00 7.41 11.28
N ALA A 23 5.84 7.25 10.25
CA ALA A 23 7.11 7.95 10.15
C ALA A 23 6.93 9.47 9.97
N LEU A 24 5.92 9.88 9.19
CA LEU A 24 5.55 11.27 9.00
C LEU A 24 5.03 11.89 10.30
N ARG A 25 4.17 11.17 11.04
CA ARG A 25 3.67 11.61 12.35
C ARG A 25 4.78 11.74 13.39
N ALA A 26 5.75 10.83 13.37
CA ALA A 26 6.90 10.85 14.25
C ALA A 26 7.94 11.92 13.86
N GLY A 27 7.80 12.58 12.71
CA GLY A 27 8.77 13.55 12.19
C GLY A 27 10.06 12.93 11.64
N GLU A 28 10.09 11.60 11.48
CA GLU A 28 11.24 10.86 10.93
C GLU A 28 11.33 10.95 9.40
N LEU A 29 10.21 11.24 8.75
CA LEU A 29 10.13 11.50 7.31
C LEU A 29 9.42 12.84 7.08
N LEU A 30 9.70 13.45 5.92
CA LEU A 30 9.07 14.66 5.44
C LEU A 30 8.52 14.46 4.02
N ARG A 31 7.33 15.00 3.73
CA ARG A 31 6.82 15.06 2.35
C ARG A 31 7.53 16.18 1.59
N VAL A 32 8.26 15.81 0.53
CA VAL A 32 9.11 16.75 -0.24
C VAL A 32 8.44 17.34 -1.48
N LEU A 33 7.39 16.70 -2.00
CA LEU A 33 6.62 17.15 -3.17
C LEU A 33 5.12 17.10 -2.83
N PRO A 34 4.57 18.13 -2.18
CA PRO A 34 3.17 18.13 -1.75
C PRO A 34 2.17 18.16 -2.91
N ASP A 35 2.53 18.80 -4.02
CA ASP A 35 1.65 18.97 -5.18
C ASP A 35 1.75 17.84 -6.21
N TRP A 36 2.60 16.84 -5.94
CA TRP A 36 2.81 15.70 -6.83
C TRP A 36 2.39 14.41 -6.14
N CYS A 37 1.77 13.52 -6.92
CA CYS A 37 1.33 12.20 -6.50
C CYS A 37 1.87 11.15 -7.46
N LEU A 38 2.22 9.98 -6.91
CA LEU A 38 2.54 8.83 -7.74
C LEU A 38 1.29 8.37 -8.52
N PRO A 39 1.47 7.78 -9.70
CA PRO A 39 0.39 7.09 -10.39
C PRO A 39 -0.23 6.02 -9.48
N ALA A 40 -1.55 5.88 -9.53
CA ALA A 40 -2.24 4.84 -8.79
C ALA A 40 -1.74 3.45 -9.21
N ALA A 41 -1.35 2.63 -8.24
CA ALA A 41 -0.90 1.26 -8.45
C ALA A 41 -2.00 0.32 -7.94
N PRO A 42 -2.87 -0.23 -8.82
CA PRO A 42 -3.93 -1.14 -8.39
C PRO A 42 -3.33 -2.43 -7.83
N ALA A 43 -3.86 -2.87 -6.69
CA ALA A 43 -3.56 -4.18 -6.14
C ALA A 43 -4.44 -5.24 -6.84
N TRP A 44 -3.87 -6.39 -7.16
CA TRP A 44 -4.57 -7.49 -7.84
C TRP A 44 -4.57 -8.74 -6.96
N ALA A 45 -5.74 -9.34 -6.76
CA ALA A 45 -5.87 -10.67 -6.18
C ALA A 45 -5.84 -11.71 -7.32
N VAL A 46 -4.78 -12.53 -7.37
CA VAL A 46 -4.53 -13.48 -8.46
C VAL A 46 -4.75 -14.92 -7.98
N PHE A 47 -5.54 -15.69 -8.73
CA PHE A 47 -5.86 -17.09 -8.38
C PHE A 47 -5.70 -18.02 -9.60
N PRO A 48 -5.18 -19.25 -9.41
CA PRO A 48 -5.07 -20.23 -10.49
C PRO A 48 -6.43 -20.90 -10.75
N GLY A 49 -7.01 -20.67 -11.93
CA GLY A 49 -8.12 -21.48 -12.47
C GLY A 49 -9.35 -20.69 -12.93
N ARG A 50 -9.80 -20.97 -14.16
CA ARG A 50 -11.01 -20.39 -14.80
C ARG A 50 -12.34 -21.01 -14.35
N ARG A 51 -12.32 -21.93 -13.36
CA ARG A 51 -13.47 -22.80 -13.09
C ARG A 51 -13.75 -22.86 -11.59
N LEU A 52 -14.86 -22.22 -11.21
CA LEU A 52 -15.47 -22.25 -9.88
C LEU A 52 -14.51 -21.88 -8.74
N MET A 53 -14.32 -20.57 -8.53
CA MET A 53 -13.71 -20.07 -7.30
C MET A 53 -14.50 -20.60 -6.10
N PRO A 54 -13.87 -21.40 -5.20
CA PRO A 54 -14.55 -21.94 -4.03
C PRO A 54 -15.19 -20.84 -3.20
N ALA A 55 -16.35 -21.11 -2.59
CA ALA A 55 -17.07 -20.12 -1.77
C ALA A 55 -16.19 -19.51 -0.67
N LYS A 56 -15.28 -20.30 -0.09
CA LYS A 56 -14.31 -19.85 0.92
C LYS A 56 -13.31 -18.83 0.35
N THR A 57 -12.83 -19.03 -0.88
CA THR A 57 -11.93 -18.08 -1.55
C THR A 57 -12.64 -16.78 -1.89
N ARG A 58 -13.90 -16.86 -2.35
CA ARG A 58 -14.72 -15.67 -2.60
C ARG A 58 -14.93 -14.86 -1.33
N ALA A 59 -15.38 -15.50 -0.25
CA ALA A 59 -15.56 -14.84 1.04
C ALA A 59 -14.27 -14.17 1.56
N PHE A 60 -13.10 -14.77 1.30
CA PHE A 60 -11.82 -14.17 1.63
C PHE A 60 -11.50 -12.94 0.77
N VAL A 61 -11.78 -12.99 -0.54
CA VAL A 61 -11.62 -11.84 -1.43
C VAL A 61 -12.57 -10.71 -1.02
N ASP A 62 -13.82 -11.00 -0.70
CA ASP A 62 -14.80 -10.00 -0.25
C ASP A 62 -14.34 -9.34 1.07
N MET A 63 -13.77 -10.13 1.98
CA MET A 63 -13.16 -9.61 3.22
C MET A 63 -11.95 -8.72 2.94
N LEU A 64 -11.07 -9.14 2.01
CA LEU A 64 -9.90 -8.35 1.60
C LEU A 64 -10.32 -7.02 0.97
N ASP A 65 -11.32 -7.04 0.10
CA ASP A 65 -11.85 -5.85 -0.56
C ASP A 65 -12.40 -4.86 0.48
N ALA A 66 -13.18 -5.34 1.44
CA ALA A 66 -13.68 -4.51 2.54
C ALA A 66 -12.56 -3.93 3.42
N ALA A 67 -11.51 -4.73 3.72
CA ALA A 67 -10.39 -4.29 4.54
C ALA A 67 -9.47 -3.27 3.84
N LEU A 68 -9.32 -3.38 2.52
CA LEU A 68 -8.43 -2.54 1.71
C LEU A 68 -9.13 -1.31 1.13
N SER A 69 -10.46 -1.34 0.97
CA SER A 69 -11.25 -0.20 0.47
C SER A 69 -11.21 1.03 1.39
N GLY A 70 -10.79 0.88 2.65
CA GLY A 70 -10.58 1.97 3.60
C GLY A 70 -9.13 2.48 3.71
N ALA A 71 -8.21 1.95 2.92
CA ALA A 71 -6.76 2.24 3.01
C ALA A 71 -6.25 3.30 2.02
N GLY A 72 -7.16 3.97 1.31
CA GLY A 72 -6.88 5.12 0.44
C GLY A 72 -6.51 6.39 1.21
#